data_AF-A0AAN4PDK8-F1
#
_entry.id   AF-A0AAN4PDK8-F1
#
_cell.length_a   1.000
_cell.length_b   1.000
_cell.length_c   1.000
_cell.angle_alpha   90.00
_cell.angle_beta   90.00
_cell.angle_gamma   90.00
#
_symmetry.space_group_name_H-M   'P 1'
#
loop_
_entity.id
_entity.type
_entity.pdbx_description
1 polymer ?
#
loop_
_entity_poly.entity_id
_entity_poly.type
_entity_poly.pdbx_seq_one_letter_code
_entity_poly.pdbx_strand_id
1 'polypeptide(L)'
;MHYIKQKYSPEMMVNAKKVNVPISTIYYWIHHGQLGLTYKDLIYPRKPKAEKNRASPRFKPAGKSIEERPEFINQRLENGHYEMDTVILNK
;
A
#
# COMPACT_ATOMS: atom_id res chain seq x y z
N MET A 1 28.51 19.79 -5.74
CA MET A 1 27.22 19.96 -5.01
C MET A 1 26.62 21.34 -5.28
N HIS A 2 26.06 21.57 -6.48
CA HIS A 2 25.67 22.91 -6.97
C HIS A 2 24.19 23.28 -6.74
N TYR A 3 23.30 22.29 -6.62
CA TYR A 3 21.84 22.52 -6.62
C TYR A 3 21.27 22.90 -5.24
N ILE A 4 21.88 22.42 -4.16
CA ILE A 4 21.45 22.65 -2.78
C ILE A 4 21.47 24.15 -2.42
N LYS A 5 22.51 24.86 -2.86
CA LYS A 5 22.68 26.30 -2.59
C LYS A 5 21.66 27.17 -3.33
N GLN A 6 21.14 26.70 -4.46
CA GLN A 6 20.24 27.47 -5.33
C GLN A 6 18.76 27.23 -5.03
N LYS A 7 18.44 26.28 -4.14
CA LYS A 7 17.07 25.86 -3.79
C LYS A 7 16.16 25.61 -5.01
N TYR A 8 16.67 25.06 -6.11
CA TYR A 8 15.81 24.81 -7.27
C TYR A 8 14.87 23.61 -7.08
N SER A 9 13.61 23.75 -7.53
CA SER A 9 12.69 22.62 -7.73
C SER A 9 13.21 21.70 -8.85
N PRO A 10 12.90 20.38 -8.86
CA PRO A 10 13.22 19.49 -9.97
C PRO A 10 12.80 20.02 -11.36
N GLU A 11 11.66 20.70 -11.45
CA GLU A 11 11.19 21.35 -12.70
C GLU A 11 12.11 22.52 -13.12
N MET A 12 12.52 23.33 -12.14
CA MET A 12 13.45 24.44 -12.35
C MET A 12 14.84 23.94 -12.72
N MET A 13 15.28 22.79 -12.21
CA MET A 13 16.54 22.17 -12.60
C MET A 13 16.55 21.83 -14.10
N VAL A 14 15.47 21.24 -14.62
CA VAL A 14 15.35 20.94 -16.06
C VAL A 14 15.37 22.23 -16.88
N ASN A 15 14.55 23.21 -16.50
CA ASN A 15 14.37 24.44 -17.27
C ASN A 15 15.57 25.41 -17.21
N ALA A 16 16.10 25.66 -16.00
CA ALA A 16 17.16 26.65 -15.78
C ALA A 16 18.57 26.11 -16.09
N LYS A 17 18.81 24.81 -15.91
CA LYS A 17 20.13 24.21 -16.07
C LYS A 17 20.27 23.36 -17.33
N LYS A 18 19.25 23.32 -18.20
CA LYS A 18 19.21 22.50 -19.42
C LYS A 18 19.60 21.05 -19.17
N VAL A 19 19.21 20.51 -18.02
CA VAL A 19 19.51 19.11 -17.70
C VAL A 19 18.58 18.27 -18.57
N ASN A 20 19.14 17.58 -19.57
CA ASN A 20 18.38 16.77 -20.53
C ASN A 20 17.98 15.41 -19.94
N VAL A 21 17.32 15.43 -18.79
CA VAL A 21 16.69 14.25 -18.18
C VAL A 21 15.24 14.60 -17.83
N PRO A 22 14.33 13.63 -17.93
CA PRO A 22 12.97 13.84 -17.51
C PRO A 22 12.91 14.12 -16.01
N ILE A 23 11.94 14.94 -15.60
CA ILE A 23 11.74 15.37 -14.20
C ILE A 23 11.60 14.15 -13.27
N SER A 24 11.00 13.06 -13.75
CA SER A 24 10.87 11.80 -13.02
C SER A 24 12.22 11.20 -12.61
N THR A 25 13.24 11.29 -13.46
CA THR A 25 14.60 10.80 -13.16
C THR A 25 15.25 11.63 -12.06
N ILE A 26 15.03 12.94 -12.03
CA ILE A 26 15.54 13.80 -10.96
C ILE A 26 14.91 13.43 -9.62
N TYR A 27 13.58 13.24 -9.59
CA TYR A 27 12.89 12.73 -8.40
C TYR A 27 13.42 11.36 -7.96
N TYR A 28 13.67 10.46 -8.91
CA TYR A 28 14.24 9.15 -8.63
C TYR A 28 15.61 9.27 -7.93
N TRP A 29 16.50 10.12 -8.44
CA TRP A 29 17.82 10.35 -7.84
C TRP A 29 17.74 10.98 -6.43
N ILE A 30 16.77 11.87 -6.19
CA ILE A 30 16.53 12.45 -4.86
C ILE A 30 16.03 11.40 -3.88
N HIS A 31 15.08 10.55 -4.30
CA HIS A 31 14.56 9.47 -3.45
C HIS A 31 15.63 8.46 -3.04
N HIS A 32 16.65 8.26 -3.89
CA HIS A 32 17.76 7.35 -3.63
C HIS A 32 19.01 8.06 -3.07
N GLY A 33 18.92 9.36 -2.75
CA GLY A 33 20.02 10.11 -2.14
C GLY A 33 21.25 10.34 -3.03
N GLN A 34 21.16 10.05 -4.34
CA GLN A 34 22.29 10.10 -5.27
C GLN A 34 22.81 11.53 -5.51
N LEU A 35 21.95 12.53 -5.29
CA LEU A 35 22.30 13.96 -5.43
C LEU A 35 22.73 14.62 -4.11
N GLY A 36 22.84 13.85 -3.01
CA GLY A 36 23.05 14.41 -1.68
C GLY A 36 21.89 15.32 -1.21
N LEU A 37 20.72 15.14 -1.83
CA LEU A 37 19.47 15.84 -1.55
C LEU A 37 18.49 14.84 -0.95
N THR A 38 17.78 15.25 0.09
CA THR A 38 16.65 14.51 0.64
C THR A 38 15.35 15.23 0.31
N TYR A 39 14.20 14.54 0.48
CA TYR A 39 12.89 15.17 0.25
C TYR A 39 12.70 16.43 1.10
N LYS A 40 13.33 16.49 2.28
CA LYS A 40 13.22 17.60 3.24
C LYS A 40 13.90 18.88 2.75
N ASP A 41 14.85 18.75 1.83
CA ASP A 41 15.63 19.86 1.29
C ASP A 41 14.93 20.55 0.11
N LEU A 42 13.86 19.94 -0.42
CA LEU A 42 13.05 20.51 -1.49
C LEU A 42 12.21 21.68 -0.97
N ILE A 43 12.04 22.72 -1.81
CA ILE A 43 11.12 23.83 -1.49
C ILE A 43 9.70 23.32 -1.30
N TYR A 44 9.28 22.36 -2.11
CA TYR A 44 7.95 21.76 -2.08
C TYR A 44 8.06 20.24 -1.86
N PRO A 45 8.27 19.78 -0.62
CA PRO A 45 8.33 18.36 -0.33
C PRO A 45 6.98 17.71 -0.57
N ARG A 46 6.93 16.67 -1.42
CA ARG A 46 5.72 15.87 -1.56
C ARG A 46 5.47 15.11 -0.26
N LYS A 47 4.25 15.19 0.27
CA LYS A 47 3.87 14.42 1.47
C LYS A 47 4.10 12.92 1.19
N PRO A 48 4.84 12.20 2.06
CA PRO A 48 4.99 10.77 1.89
C PRO A 48 3.61 10.11 2.00
N LYS A 49 3.41 9.03 1.24
CA LYS A 49 2.22 8.21 1.39
C LYS A 49 2.25 7.59 2.78
N ALA A 50 1.18 7.74 3.55
CA ALA A 50 1.07 7.06 4.84
C ALA A 50 1.20 5.54 4.61
N GLU A 51 1.98 4.88 5.45
CA GLU A 51 2.01 3.43 5.47
C GLU A 51 0.59 2.92 5.75
N LYS A 52 0.17 1.88 5.02
CA LYS A 52 -1.10 1.24 5.33
C LYS A 52 -0.95 0.56 6.68
N ASN A 53 -1.76 0.98 7.65
CA ASN A 53 -1.83 0.29 8.94
C ASN A 53 -2.11 -1.19 8.70
N ARG A 54 -1.38 -2.06 9.40
CA ARG A 54 -1.70 -3.48 9.49
C ARG A 54 -3.09 -3.64 10.11
N ALA A 55 -3.73 -4.80 9.88
CA ALA A 55 -5.00 -5.12 10.52
C ALA A 55 -4.92 -4.82 12.03
N SER A 56 -5.96 -4.20 12.57
CA SER A 56 -6.01 -3.85 13.99
C SER A 56 -5.77 -5.09 14.86
N PRO A 57 -5.09 -4.98 16.02
CA PRO A 57 -4.97 -6.08 16.97
C PRO A 57 -6.33 -6.64 17.44
N ARG A 58 -7.40 -5.85 17.29
CA ARG A 58 -8.79 -6.24 17.60
C ARG A 58 -9.48 -7.00 16.46
N PHE A 59 -8.83 -7.16 15.30
CA PHE A 59 -9.38 -7.96 14.21
C PHE A 59 -9.47 -9.41 14.67
N LYS A 60 -10.70 -9.96 14.68
CA LYS A 60 -10.89 -11.37 15.05
C LYS A 60 -10.14 -12.24 14.03
N PRO A 61 -9.39 -13.27 14.46
CA PRO A 61 -8.81 -14.21 13.52
C PRO A 61 -9.91 -14.91 12.73
N ALA A 62 -9.55 -15.46 11.56
CA ALA A 62 -10.44 -16.34 10.83
C ALA A 62 -10.90 -17.49 11.75
N GLY A 63 -12.14 -17.93 11.58
CA GLY A 63 -12.64 -19.12 12.27
C GLY A 63 -11.86 -20.37 11.86
N LYS A 64 -12.16 -21.48 12.53
CA LYS A 64 -11.64 -22.80 12.14
C LYS A 64 -12.08 -23.16 10.72
N SER A 65 -11.27 -23.95 10.02
CA SER A 65 -11.63 -24.49 8.71
C SER A 65 -12.89 -25.34 8.82
N ILE A 66 -13.70 -25.37 7.76
CA ILE A 66 -14.87 -26.25 7.68
C ILE A 66 -14.46 -27.73 7.75
N GLU A 67 -13.25 -28.06 7.32
CA GLU A 67 -12.69 -29.42 7.36
C GLU A 67 -12.43 -29.92 8.78
N GLU A 68 -12.21 -29.03 9.74
CA GLU A 68 -11.94 -29.37 11.15
C GLU A 68 -13.22 -29.62 11.95
N ARG A 69 -14.40 -29.56 11.31
CA ARG A 69 -15.67 -29.75 12.00
C ARG A 69 -15.89 -31.22 12.36
N PRO A 70 -16.68 -31.51 13.40
CA PRO A 70 -17.07 -32.87 13.73
C PRO A 70 -17.82 -33.57 12.58
N GLU A 71 -17.50 -34.84 12.37
CA GLU A 71 -18.08 -35.69 11.31
C GLU A 71 -19.61 -35.75 11.36
N PHE A 72 -20.21 -35.74 12.56
CA PHE A 72 -21.66 -35.84 12.74
C PHE A 72 -22.41 -34.65 12.13
N ILE A 73 -21.76 -33.48 12.01
CA ILE A 73 -22.35 -32.29 11.37
C ILE A 73 -22.58 -32.54 9.88
N ASN A 74 -21.72 -33.34 9.22
CA ASN A 74 -21.90 -33.73 7.82
C ASN A 74 -23.19 -34.54 7.60
N GLN A 75 -23.67 -35.26 8.63
CA GLN A 75 -24.85 -36.11 8.53
C GLN A 75 -26.17 -35.32 8.60
N ARG A 76 -26.13 -34.05 9.06
CA ARG A 76 -27.29 -33.14 9.10
C ARG A 76 -28.54 -33.70 9.80
N LEU A 77 -28.35 -34.59 10.77
CA LEU A 77 -29.46 -35.30 11.44
C LEU A 77 -30.18 -34.44 12.50
N GLU A 78 -29.52 -33.41 13.03
CA GLU A 78 -30.06 -32.54 14.07
C GLU A 78 -30.41 -31.15 13.52
N ASN A 79 -31.48 -30.56 14.04
CA ASN A 79 -31.86 -29.18 13.77
C ASN A 79 -30.72 -28.23 14.17
N GLY A 80 -30.20 -27.45 13.22
CA GLY A 80 -29.10 -26.51 13.43
C GLY A 80 -27.87 -26.79 12.55
N HIS A 81 -27.79 -27.96 11.90
CA HIS A 81 -26.73 -28.29 10.94
C HIS A 81 -27.15 -27.97 9.49
N TYR A 82 -27.52 -26.71 9.23
CA TYR A 82 -27.87 -26.23 7.89
C TYR A 82 -26.74 -25.39 7.30
N GLU A 83 -26.37 -25.66 6.05
CA GLU A 83 -25.37 -24.88 5.32
C GLU A 83 -26.07 -23.93 4.34
N MET A 84 -25.50 -22.73 4.11
CA MET A 84 -26.06 -21.82 3.10
C MET A 84 -26.10 -22.43 1.71
N ASP A 85 -25.16 -23.31 1.37
CA ASP A 85 -25.10 -24.01 0.08
C ASP A 85 -26.29 -24.96 -0.16
N THR A 86 -27.05 -25.29 0.90
CA THR A 86 -28.28 -26.09 0.80
C THR A 86 -29.55 -25.26 0.63
N VAL A 87 -29.44 -23.93 0.70
CA VAL A 87 -30.58 -23.04 0.52
C VAL A 87 -30.95 -23.02 -0.97
N ILE A 88 -32.03 -23.71 -1.31
CA ILE A 88 -32.63 -23.61 -2.63
C ILE A 88 -33.39 -22.29 -2.68
N LEU A 89 -32.89 -21.34 -3.48
CA LEU A 89 -33.62 -20.14 -3.84
C LEU A 89 -34.77 -20.53 -4.76
N ASN A 90 -35.95 -20.71 -4.18
CA ASN A 90 -37.18 -20.76 -4.96
C ASN A 90 -37.53 -19.34 -5.40
N LYS A 91 -37.79 -19.17 -6.69
CA LYS A 91 -38.21 -17.92 -7.31
C LYS A 91 -39.72 -17.73 -7.18
#